data_AF-A0AAD5HGI9-F1
#
_entry.id   AF-A0AAD5HGI9-F1
#
_cell.length_a   1.000
_cell.length_b   1.000
_cell.length_c   1.000
_cell.angle_alpha   90.00
_cell.angle_beta   90.00
_cell.angle_gamma   90.00
#
_symmetry.space_group_name_H-M   'P 1'
#
loop_
_entity.id
_entity.type
_entity.pdbx_description
1 polymer ?
#
loop_
_entity_poly.entity_id
_entity_poly.type
_entity_poly.pdbx_seq_one_letter_code
_entity_poly.pdbx_strand_id
1 'polypeptide(L)'
;MFSSEKKPEETVDDAASVYDTESIVSDLRAERPGQGSSFWAYFNIVCVVAGTGALSLPYALRQGGWIGLFILGLSWLMASYCGIILIRCLYANGKRRLDSYYDVGREAFGPIGGIVIFFFNVILLLGVSMLYVMLCGSNFSSVILKGTSAELTPAIWKIIWAAVIAVPFVFFRSMKEIGIFSAAGVVCTFICVVIVVATAVNDHKTNPVAVQHDSVIWDQFPVALSSISFSYGGNPIYPAVEASMRRPKDWNKVVFGGLSTCMAFYFLCAVPGYYIYGDTVQSPIYASLPDSAAKTAAAIIITIHVILATPLLVTSLALDCERMLHISEEERGKWMATILRVIFRIILMVVVVVVAIFVPYFGDFMSMLGAVANCLIIFAFPVICYLKLTGIRNKPIYELAWCFLCVLLGLVGLIFGSWQAGEALMADFHPAATAAP
;
A
#
# COMPACT_ATOMS: atom_id res chain seq x y z
N MET A 1 -54.31 57.21 49.03
CA MET A 1 -53.78 56.40 50.15
C MET A 1 -53.07 55.20 49.52
N PHE A 2 -51.72 55.24 49.48
CA PHE A 2 -50.74 54.18 49.16
C PHE A 2 -50.91 53.38 47.84
N SER A 3 -49.91 52.90 47.09
CA SER A 3 -48.45 53.00 47.00
C SER A 3 -48.13 52.30 45.67
N SER A 4 -47.25 52.82 44.82
CA SER A 4 -46.73 52.08 43.66
C SER A 4 -45.23 52.30 43.60
N GLU A 5 -44.49 51.21 43.78
CA GLU A 5 -43.03 51.14 43.78
C GLU A 5 -42.44 51.48 42.41
N LYS A 6 -41.36 52.28 42.45
CA LYS A 6 -40.45 52.56 41.35
C LYS A 6 -39.67 51.31 40.92
N LYS A 7 -39.49 51.13 39.61
CA LYS A 7 -38.31 50.48 39.02
C LYS A 7 -37.49 51.52 38.25
N PRO A 8 -36.15 51.47 38.25
CA PRO A 8 -35.32 52.46 37.59
C PRO A 8 -35.14 52.17 36.09
N GLU A 9 -35.04 53.26 35.31
CA GLU A 9 -34.54 53.29 33.94
C GLU A 9 -33.09 52.81 33.88
N GLU A 10 -32.76 52.01 32.87
CA GLU A 10 -31.40 51.93 32.34
C GLU A 10 -31.45 52.02 30.82
N THR A 11 -30.51 52.80 30.33
CA THR A 11 -30.43 53.47 29.04
C THR A 11 -30.09 52.52 27.89
N VAL A 12 -30.72 52.80 26.76
CA VAL A 12 -30.39 52.27 25.43
C VAL A 12 -28.94 52.62 25.11
N ASP A 13 -28.10 51.61 24.91
CA ASP A 13 -26.82 51.75 24.20
C ASP A 13 -26.83 50.77 23.03
N ASP A 14 -27.33 51.25 21.89
CA ASP A 14 -27.30 50.61 20.59
C ASP A 14 -25.85 50.58 20.07
N ALA A 15 -25.08 49.60 20.51
CA ALA A 15 -23.74 49.32 19.96
C ALA A 15 -23.37 47.83 20.08
N ALA A 16 -24.25 46.94 19.60
CA ALA A 16 -23.93 45.53 19.42
C ALA A 16 -24.54 44.99 18.10
N SER A 17 -24.25 45.69 17.00
CA SER A 17 -24.31 45.08 15.67
C SER A 17 -22.88 45.05 15.12
N VAL A 18 -22.53 43.98 14.41
CA VAL A 18 -21.19 43.64 13.92
C VAL A 18 -20.32 42.85 14.94
N TYR A 19 -20.85 41.73 15.45
CA TYR A 19 -19.99 40.58 15.76
C TYR A 19 -20.16 39.55 14.64
N ASP A 20 -19.16 39.50 13.77
CA ASP A 20 -18.68 38.33 13.02
C ASP A 20 -19.72 37.35 12.48
N THR A 21 -20.39 37.77 11.40
CA THR A 21 -20.91 36.84 10.38
C THR A 21 -19.87 36.67 9.26
N GLU A 22 -18.57 36.59 9.60
CA GLU A 22 -17.51 36.18 8.67
C GLU A 22 -16.98 34.79 9.05
N SER A 23 -17.60 33.78 8.44
CA SER A 23 -17.03 32.44 8.21
C SER A 23 -16.66 31.60 9.44
N ILE A 24 -17.62 30.79 9.90
CA ILE A 24 -17.28 29.49 10.51
C ILE A 24 -16.73 28.60 9.38
N VAL A 25 -15.50 28.83 8.93
CA VAL A 25 -14.73 27.79 8.25
C VAL A 25 -14.40 26.78 9.35
N SER A 26 -15.24 25.76 9.50
CA SER A 26 -14.93 24.64 10.38
C SER A 26 -13.55 24.09 9.98
N ASP A 27 -12.60 24.05 10.91
CA ASP A 27 -11.29 23.45 10.68
C ASP A 27 -11.54 21.99 10.24
N LEU A 28 -11.43 21.72 8.93
CA LEU A 28 -11.69 20.38 8.36
C LEU A 28 -10.75 19.32 8.93
N ARG A 29 -9.66 19.73 9.58
CA ARG A 29 -8.67 18.90 10.25
C ARG A 29 -8.74 18.99 11.78
N ALA A 30 -9.86 19.47 12.32
CA ALA A 30 -10.15 19.40 13.75
C ALA A 30 -10.06 17.95 14.27
N GLU A 31 -9.86 17.79 15.57
CA GLU A 31 -9.88 16.47 16.20
C GLU A 31 -11.22 15.76 15.97
N ARG A 32 -11.18 14.44 15.79
CA ARG A 32 -12.34 13.57 15.56
C ARG A 32 -12.52 12.62 16.76
N PRO A 33 -13.31 12.96 17.79
CA PRO A 33 -13.32 12.26 19.09
C PRO A 33 -13.74 10.77 19.08
N GLY A 34 -14.25 10.21 17.98
CA GLY A 34 -14.58 8.77 17.85
C GLY A 34 -13.52 7.93 17.12
N GLN A 35 -12.52 8.56 16.52
CA GLN A 35 -11.56 7.91 15.61
C GLN A 35 -10.34 7.32 16.35
N GLY A 36 -9.55 6.50 15.66
CA GLY A 36 -8.37 5.82 16.19
C GLY A 36 -7.17 6.74 16.43
N SER A 37 -6.24 6.33 17.28
CA SER A 37 -4.98 7.05 17.51
C SER A 37 -4.12 7.08 16.23
N SER A 38 -3.34 8.14 16.06
CA SER A 38 -2.29 8.26 15.04
C SER A 38 -1.29 7.09 15.07
N PHE A 39 -1.12 6.44 16.24
CA PHE A 39 -0.31 5.23 16.41
C PHE A 39 -0.84 4.04 15.59
N TRP A 40 -2.15 3.81 15.57
CA TRP A 40 -2.74 2.72 14.78
C TRP A 40 -2.65 2.99 13.28
N ALA A 41 -2.80 4.25 12.87
CA ALA A 41 -2.59 4.67 11.49
C ALA A 41 -1.14 4.41 11.02
N TYR A 42 -0.16 4.65 11.89
CA TYR A 42 1.24 4.31 11.63
C TYR A 42 1.42 2.81 11.35
N PHE A 43 0.87 1.93 12.20
CA PHE A 43 0.97 0.48 11.97
C PHE A 43 0.23 0.03 10.72
N ASN A 44 -0.90 0.66 10.36
CA ASN A 44 -1.58 0.39 9.10
C ASN A 44 -0.67 0.69 7.89
N ILE A 45 0.07 1.81 7.91
CA ILE A 45 1.02 2.14 6.85
C ILE A 45 2.17 1.13 6.80
N VAL A 46 2.82 0.88 7.94
CA VAL A 46 3.98 -0.04 7.97
C VAL A 46 3.56 -1.45 7.57
N CYS A 47 2.42 -1.96 8.06
CA CYS A 47 1.95 -3.30 7.75
C CYS A 47 1.70 -3.49 6.25
N VAL A 48 1.03 -2.53 5.61
CA VAL A 48 0.71 -2.63 4.19
C VAL A 48 1.95 -2.47 3.31
N VAL A 49 2.84 -1.53 3.66
CA VAL A 49 3.98 -1.19 2.82
C VAL A 49 5.15 -2.15 3.05
N ALA A 50 5.50 -2.48 4.30
CA ALA A 50 6.70 -3.25 4.60
C ALA A 50 6.69 -4.70 4.06
N GLY A 51 5.52 -5.33 3.95
CA GLY A 51 5.34 -6.77 3.76
C GLY A 51 6.21 -7.44 2.70
N THR A 52 5.67 -7.66 1.50
CA THR A 52 6.40 -8.37 0.44
C THR A 52 7.54 -7.58 -0.16
N GLY A 53 7.50 -6.24 -0.08
CA GLY A 53 8.59 -5.37 -0.55
C GLY A 53 9.93 -5.72 0.11
N ALA A 54 9.97 -5.92 1.43
CA ALA A 54 11.22 -6.26 2.12
C ALA A 54 11.85 -7.57 1.61
N LEU A 55 11.03 -8.51 1.16
CA LEU A 55 11.47 -9.83 0.73
C LEU A 55 11.85 -9.91 -0.74
N SER A 56 11.33 -9.02 -1.58
CA SER A 56 11.65 -8.97 -3.01
C SER A 56 12.78 -7.99 -3.34
N LEU A 57 13.09 -7.04 -2.46
CA LEU A 57 14.12 -6.03 -2.72
C LEU A 57 15.53 -6.59 -2.99
N PRO A 58 16.03 -7.62 -2.29
CA PRO A 58 17.30 -8.25 -2.67
C PRO A 58 17.30 -8.72 -4.13
N TYR A 59 16.17 -9.25 -4.61
CA TYR A 59 16.00 -9.68 -5.99
C TYR A 59 15.94 -8.49 -6.95
N ALA A 60 15.30 -7.38 -6.55
CA ALA A 60 15.34 -6.15 -7.33
C ALA A 60 16.77 -5.57 -7.45
N LEU A 61 17.60 -5.72 -6.42
CA LEU A 61 19.03 -5.38 -6.48
C LEU A 61 19.80 -6.34 -7.39
N ARG A 62 19.45 -7.62 -7.43
CA ARG A 62 19.99 -8.56 -8.44
C ARG A 62 19.69 -8.10 -9.87
N GLN A 63 18.53 -7.49 -10.11
CA GLN A 63 18.16 -6.96 -11.42
C GLN A 63 18.80 -5.60 -11.73
N GLY A 64 18.99 -4.73 -10.73
CA GLY A 64 19.46 -3.35 -10.94
C GLY A 64 20.94 -3.11 -10.66
N GLY A 65 21.58 -3.97 -9.87
CA GLY A 65 22.86 -3.73 -9.22
C GLY A 65 22.75 -2.84 -7.97
N TRP A 66 23.90 -2.45 -7.42
CA TRP A 66 24.00 -1.64 -6.20
C TRP A 66 23.37 -0.24 -6.31
N ILE A 67 23.22 0.31 -7.51
CA ILE A 67 22.46 1.56 -7.74
C ILE A 67 21.01 1.46 -7.25
N GLY A 68 20.47 0.24 -7.13
CA GLY A 68 19.17 -0.02 -6.53
C GLY A 68 19.01 0.58 -5.12
N LEU A 69 20.09 0.70 -4.33
CA LEU A 69 20.03 1.36 -3.02
C LEU A 69 19.78 2.86 -3.10
N PHE A 70 20.35 3.53 -4.11
CA PHE A 70 20.08 4.94 -4.36
C PHE A 70 18.62 5.13 -4.81
N ILE A 71 18.14 4.26 -5.70
CA ILE A 71 16.75 4.25 -6.15
C ILE A 71 15.81 4.01 -4.97
N LEU A 72 16.14 3.08 -4.06
CA LEU A 72 15.35 2.78 -2.87
C LEU A 72 15.18 4.02 -1.99
N GLY A 73 16.27 4.75 -1.71
CA GLY A 73 16.23 6.00 -0.95
C GLY A 73 15.46 7.12 -1.67
N LEU A 74 15.64 7.24 -2.99
CA LEU A 74 14.91 8.22 -3.81
C LEU A 74 13.40 7.92 -3.82
N SER A 75 13.02 6.66 -4.00
CA SER A 75 11.63 6.20 -3.96
C SER A 75 10.99 6.44 -2.61
N TRP A 76 11.73 6.29 -1.50
CA TRP A 76 11.25 6.65 -0.16
C TRP A 76 10.92 8.15 -0.04
N LEU A 77 11.82 9.03 -0.50
CA LEU A 77 11.59 10.48 -0.49
C LEU A 77 10.36 10.85 -1.33
N MET A 78 10.27 10.29 -2.54
CA MET A 78 9.17 10.53 -3.46
C MET A 78 7.84 10.01 -2.90
N ALA A 79 7.80 8.80 -2.37
CA ALA A 79 6.60 8.20 -1.79
C ALA A 79 6.12 8.97 -0.56
N SER A 80 7.05 9.42 0.29
CA SER A 80 6.73 10.27 1.45
C SER A 80 6.12 11.60 1.01
N TYR A 81 6.71 12.26 0.02
CA TYR A 81 6.18 13.49 -0.55
C TYR A 81 4.78 13.26 -1.17
N CYS A 82 4.62 12.23 -1.99
CA CYS A 82 3.37 11.91 -2.67
C CYS A 82 2.24 11.57 -1.68
N GLY A 83 2.53 10.80 -0.63
CA GLY A 83 1.58 10.50 0.43
C GLY A 83 1.14 11.74 1.23
N ILE A 84 2.02 12.72 1.40
CA ILE A 84 1.69 14.00 2.04
C ILE A 84 0.79 14.85 1.14
N ILE A 85 1.16 15.04 -0.15
CA ILE A 85 0.37 15.88 -1.05
C ILE A 85 -0.97 15.25 -1.39
N LEU A 86 -1.07 13.91 -1.46
CA LEU A 86 -2.34 13.21 -1.65
C LEU A 86 -3.35 13.58 -0.56
N ILE A 87 -2.94 13.54 0.71
CA ILE A 87 -3.81 13.96 1.82
C ILE A 87 -4.03 15.47 1.83
N ARG A 88 -3.14 16.30 1.28
CA ARG A 88 -3.46 17.73 1.05
C ARG A 88 -4.57 17.90 0.02
N CYS A 89 -4.55 17.12 -1.06
CA CYS A 89 -5.59 17.16 -2.10
C CYS A 89 -6.98 16.87 -1.55
N LEU A 90 -7.10 15.98 -0.55
CA LEU A 90 -8.40 15.71 0.11
C LEU A 90 -9.05 16.96 0.73
N TYR A 91 -8.27 18.01 1.03
CA TYR A 91 -8.77 19.24 1.64
C TYR A 91 -8.68 20.45 0.71
N ALA A 92 -8.27 20.27 -0.54
CA ALA A 92 -7.92 21.39 -1.42
C ALA A 92 -9.10 22.34 -1.72
N ASN A 93 -10.33 21.83 -1.69
CA ASN A 93 -11.53 22.64 -1.95
C ASN A 93 -11.94 23.55 -0.77
N GLY A 94 -11.34 23.37 0.42
CA GLY A 94 -11.64 24.15 1.64
C GLY A 94 -13.05 24.01 2.22
N LYS A 95 -13.96 23.30 1.55
CA LYS A 95 -15.38 23.18 1.93
C LYS A 95 -15.67 21.86 2.63
N ARG A 96 -15.10 20.77 2.14
CA ARG A 96 -15.27 19.43 2.71
C ARG A 96 -14.05 18.57 2.43
N ARG A 97 -13.77 17.64 3.34
CA ARG A 97 -12.80 16.58 3.08
C ARG A 97 -13.35 15.62 2.02
N LEU A 98 -12.59 15.37 0.96
CA LEU A 98 -12.87 14.30 0.00
C LEU A 98 -12.63 12.92 0.65
N ASP A 99 -13.39 11.91 0.26
CA ASP A 99 -13.42 10.64 1.01
C ASP A 99 -12.43 9.59 0.51
N SER A 100 -12.15 9.60 -0.79
CA SER A 100 -11.35 8.59 -1.48
C SER A 100 -10.35 9.21 -2.45
N TYR A 101 -9.43 8.39 -2.96
CA TYR A 101 -8.53 8.83 -4.02
C TYR A 101 -9.27 9.03 -5.35
N TYR A 102 -10.34 8.26 -5.59
CA TYR A 102 -11.28 8.50 -6.69
C TYR A 102 -11.83 9.94 -6.66
N ASP A 103 -12.26 10.41 -5.48
CA ASP A 103 -12.82 11.76 -5.33
C ASP A 103 -11.80 12.86 -5.62
N VAL A 104 -10.53 12.65 -5.28
CA VAL A 104 -9.44 13.58 -5.64
C VAL A 104 -9.30 13.70 -7.15
N GLY A 105 -9.32 12.57 -7.86
CA GLY A 105 -9.29 12.57 -9.33
C GLY A 105 -10.51 13.23 -9.94
N ARG A 106 -11.68 12.98 -9.33
CA ARG A 106 -12.96 13.58 -9.76
C ARG A 106 -12.98 15.10 -9.56
N GLU A 107 -12.47 15.59 -8.45
CA GLU A 107 -12.35 17.02 -8.17
C GLU A 107 -11.35 17.69 -9.12
N ALA A 108 -10.23 17.02 -9.44
CA ALA A 108 -9.18 17.60 -10.28
C ALA A 108 -9.52 17.62 -11.79
N PHE A 109 -10.13 16.55 -12.31
CA PHE A 109 -10.32 16.33 -13.75
C PHE A 109 -11.74 15.92 -14.14
N GLY A 110 -12.71 16.04 -13.23
CA GLY A 110 -14.07 15.60 -13.46
C GLY A 110 -14.23 14.07 -13.45
N PRO A 111 -15.40 13.54 -13.87
CA PRO A 111 -15.73 12.12 -13.73
C PRO A 111 -14.70 11.16 -14.34
N ILE A 112 -14.10 11.52 -15.48
CA ILE A 112 -13.09 10.71 -16.17
C ILE A 112 -11.85 10.53 -15.29
N GLY A 113 -11.35 11.61 -14.68
CA GLY A 113 -10.18 11.54 -13.79
C GLY A 113 -10.42 10.66 -12.58
N GLY A 114 -11.62 10.73 -12.01
CA GLY A 114 -12.03 9.81 -10.94
C GLY A 114 -11.96 8.36 -11.40
N ILE A 115 -12.62 8.02 -12.51
CA ILE A 115 -12.68 6.64 -13.03
C ILE A 115 -11.29 6.10 -13.34
N VAL A 116 -10.40 6.90 -13.92
CA VAL A 116 -9.02 6.50 -14.21
C VAL A 116 -8.27 6.14 -12.93
N ILE A 117 -8.31 7.00 -11.90
CA ILE A 117 -7.64 6.71 -10.62
C ILE A 117 -8.23 5.47 -9.97
N PHE A 118 -9.57 5.32 -9.98
CA PHE A 118 -10.22 4.16 -9.41
C PHE A 118 -9.84 2.85 -10.11
N PHE A 119 -9.75 2.86 -11.44
CA PHE A 119 -9.29 1.71 -12.22
C PHE A 119 -7.91 1.22 -11.77
N PHE A 120 -6.94 2.12 -11.64
CA PHE A 120 -5.60 1.76 -11.19
C PHE A 120 -5.56 1.40 -9.69
N ASN A 121 -6.39 2.02 -8.84
CA ASN A 121 -6.56 1.61 -7.44
C ASN A 121 -7.07 0.17 -7.34
N VAL A 122 -8.07 -0.21 -8.13
CA VAL A 122 -8.63 -1.58 -8.17
C VAL A 122 -7.54 -2.57 -8.57
N ILE A 123 -6.80 -2.28 -9.66
CA ILE A 123 -5.70 -3.14 -10.12
C ILE A 123 -4.67 -3.32 -9.00
N LEU A 124 -4.24 -2.24 -8.34
CA LEU A 124 -3.22 -2.32 -7.31
C LEU A 124 -3.71 -3.06 -6.06
N LEU A 125 -4.87 -2.69 -5.51
CA LEU A 125 -5.38 -3.28 -4.26
C LEU A 125 -5.76 -4.75 -4.43
N LEU A 126 -6.44 -5.11 -5.53
CA LEU A 126 -6.74 -6.52 -5.81
C LEU A 126 -5.49 -7.29 -6.20
N GLY A 127 -4.59 -6.70 -6.98
CA GLY A 127 -3.34 -7.30 -7.40
C GLY A 127 -2.44 -7.67 -6.21
N VAL A 128 -2.23 -6.76 -5.26
CA VAL A 128 -1.45 -7.06 -4.05
C VAL A 128 -2.13 -8.14 -3.20
N SER A 129 -3.47 -8.13 -3.14
CA SER A 129 -4.23 -9.18 -2.45
C SER A 129 -4.07 -10.55 -3.11
N MET A 130 -4.04 -10.60 -4.45
CA MET A 130 -3.73 -11.81 -5.21
C MET A 130 -2.30 -12.30 -4.95
N LEU A 131 -1.31 -11.40 -4.93
CA LEU A 131 0.08 -11.73 -4.55
C LEU A 131 0.15 -12.40 -3.17
N TYR A 132 -0.58 -11.87 -2.20
CA TYR A 132 -0.59 -12.40 -0.83
C TYR A 132 -1.20 -13.80 -0.78
N VAL A 133 -2.32 -14.04 -1.48
CA VAL A 133 -2.93 -15.39 -1.57
C VAL A 133 -1.99 -16.38 -2.29
N MET A 134 -1.31 -15.95 -3.36
CA MET A 134 -0.32 -16.77 -4.05
C MET A 134 0.87 -17.14 -3.15
N LEU A 135 1.36 -16.19 -2.35
CA LEU A 135 2.44 -16.40 -1.39
C LEU A 135 2.04 -17.43 -0.31
N CYS A 136 0.84 -17.29 0.27
CA CYS A 136 0.32 -18.27 1.23
C CYS A 136 0.26 -19.68 0.62
N GLY A 137 -0.29 -19.79 -0.60
CA GLY A 137 -0.45 -21.07 -1.29
C GLY A 137 0.88 -21.76 -1.60
N SER A 138 1.84 -21.00 -2.12
CA SER A 138 3.18 -21.50 -2.45
C SER A 138 3.99 -21.87 -1.20
N ASN A 139 3.93 -21.07 -0.15
CA ASN A 139 4.63 -21.39 1.11
C ASN A 139 4.16 -22.69 1.72
N PHE A 140 2.84 -22.91 1.77
CA PHE A 140 2.29 -24.13 2.35
C PHE A 140 2.60 -25.36 1.50
N SER A 141 2.44 -25.26 0.18
CA SER A 141 2.67 -26.39 -0.73
C SER A 141 4.17 -26.73 -0.88
N SER A 142 5.03 -25.72 -1.01
CA SER A 142 6.42 -25.92 -1.45
C SER A 142 7.47 -25.84 -0.35
N VAL A 143 7.14 -25.26 0.81
CA VAL A 143 8.11 -25.03 1.91
C VAL A 143 7.67 -25.69 3.21
N ILE A 144 6.41 -25.54 3.62
CA ILE A 144 5.97 -25.92 4.97
C ILE A 144 5.51 -27.37 5.05
N LEU A 145 4.71 -27.83 4.09
CA LEU A 145 4.09 -29.17 4.12
C LEU A 145 4.60 -30.12 3.04
N LYS A 146 5.61 -29.69 2.27
CA LYS A 146 6.26 -30.52 1.24
C LYS A 146 6.82 -31.79 1.87
N GLY A 147 6.46 -32.96 1.32
CA GLY A 147 6.89 -34.26 1.82
C GLY A 147 6.16 -34.75 3.08
N THR A 148 5.09 -34.07 3.51
CA THR A 148 4.27 -34.49 4.65
C THR A 148 2.97 -35.16 4.18
N SER A 149 2.27 -35.87 5.08
CA SER A 149 0.96 -36.46 4.77
C SER A 149 -0.15 -35.43 4.48
N ALA A 150 0.10 -34.15 4.79
CA ALA A 150 -0.81 -33.03 4.55
C ALA A 150 -0.41 -32.20 3.31
N GLU A 151 0.44 -32.74 2.42
CA GLU A 151 0.81 -32.08 1.17
C GLU A 151 -0.42 -31.98 0.25
N LEU A 152 -0.77 -30.75 -0.14
CA LEU A 152 -1.83 -30.45 -1.09
C LEU A 152 -1.28 -29.58 -2.21
N THR A 153 -2.01 -29.55 -3.33
CA THR A 153 -1.63 -28.71 -4.47
C THR A 153 -1.67 -27.22 -4.11
N PRO A 154 -0.84 -26.37 -4.74
CA PRO A 154 -0.85 -24.93 -4.48
C PRO A 154 -2.23 -24.31 -4.67
N ALA A 155 -3.02 -24.79 -5.63
CA ALA A 155 -4.38 -24.32 -5.88
C ALA A 155 -5.32 -24.53 -4.68
N ILE A 156 -5.26 -25.69 -4.03
CA ILE A 156 -6.08 -25.99 -2.85
C ILE A 156 -5.66 -25.09 -1.69
N TRP A 157 -4.36 -24.90 -1.46
CA TRP A 157 -3.87 -23.99 -0.42
C TRP A 157 -4.28 -22.54 -0.65
N LYS A 158 -4.26 -22.05 -1.90
CA LYS A 158 -4.77 -20.72 -2.27
C LYS A 158 -6.25 -20.57 -1.86
N ILE A 159 -7.09 -21.58 -2.11
CA ILE A 159 -8.51 -21.60 -1.71
C ILE A 159 -8.68 -21.56 -0.19
N ILE A 160 -7.96 -22.41 0.53
CA ILE A 160 -8.02 -22.47 2.01
C ILE A 160 -7.65 -21.11 2.60
N TRP A 161 -6.53 -20.52 2.17
CA TRP A 161 -6.09 -19.24 2.73
C TRP A 161 -6.98 -18.07 2.32
N ALA A 162 -7.54 -18.07 1.11
CA ALA A 162 -8.55 -17.08 0.72
C ALA A 162 -9.79 -17.17 1.64
N ALA A 163 -10.25 -18.37 1.98
CA ALA A 163 -11.35 -18.56 2.92
C ALA A 163 -11.00 -18.04 4.33
N VAL A 164 -9.80 -18.34 4.83
CA VAL A 164 -9.32 -17.82 6.13
C VAL A 164 -9.25 -16.30 6.15
N ILE A 165 -8.77 -15.66 5.08
CA ILE A 165 -8.69 -14.20 4.95
C ILE A 165 -10.10 -13.57 4.80
N ALA A 166 -11.03 -14.28 4.14
CA ALA A 166 -12.40 -13.81 3.96
C ALA A 166 -13.10 -13.55 5.30
N VAL A 167 -12.82 -14.36 6.32
CA VAL A 167 -13.44 -14.24 7.66
C VAL A 167 -13.22 -12.84 8.25
N PRO A 168 -11.99 -12.40 8.58
CA PRO A 168 -11.76 -11.06 9.13
C PRO A 168 -12.19 -9.95 8.15
N PHE A 169 -12.01 -10.14 6.84
CA PHE A 169 -12.41 -9.16 5.83
C PHE A 169 -13.92 -8.86 5.84
N VAL A 170 -14.76 -9.88 6.02
CA VAL A 170 -16.22 -9.72 6.09
C VAL A 170 -16.64 -9.01 7.40
N PHE A 171 -15.91 -9.23 8.49
CA PHE A 171 -16.22 -8.63 9.79
C PHE A 171 -15.77 -7.18 9.95
N PHE A 172 -14.61 -6.79 9.38
CA PHE A 172 -14.05 -5.46 9.61
C PHE A 172 -14.86 -4.35 8.94
N ARG A 173 -15.39 -3.42 9.73
CA ARG A 173 -16.23 -2.32 9.20
C ARG A 173 -15.45 -1.02 9.01
N SER A 174 -14.24 -0.92 9.59
CA SER A 174 -13.44 0.29 9.54
C SER A 174 -11.94 0.00 9.69
N MET A 175 -11.08 0.90 9.17
CA MET A 175 -9.61 0.80 9.33
C MET A 175 -9.13 0.88 10.78
N LYS A 176 -9.98 1.38 11.70
CA LYS A 176 -9.70 1.45 13.15
C LYS A 176 -9.67 0.07 13.78
N GLU A 177 -10.61 -0.81 13.41
CA GLU A 177 -10.70 -2.18 13.95
C GLU A 177 -9.49 -3.04 13.55
N ILE A 178 -8.84 -2.69 12.43
CA ILE A 178 -7.72 -3.45 11.87
C ILE A 178 -6.37 -3.05 12.49
N GLY A 179 -6.30 -1.94 13.22
CA GLY A 179 -5.05 -1.41 13.78
C GLY A 179 -4.25 -2.39 14.65
N ILE A 180 -4.93 -3.26 15.41
CA ILE A 180 -4.24 -4.28 16.21
C ILE A 180 -3.66 -5.41 15.36
N PHE A 181 -4.36 -5.81 14.30
CA PHE A 181 -3.91 -6.82 13.34
C PHE A 181 -2.73 -6.29 12.52
N SER A 182 -2.74 -5.00 12.16
CA SER A 182 -1.61 -4.39 11.47
C SER A 182 -0.37 -4.31 12.34
N ALA A 183 -0.50 -4.01 13.64
CA ALA A 183 0.63 -4.07 14.58
C ALA A 183 1.22 -5.49 14.70
N ALA A 184 0.37 -6.51 14.83
CA ALA A 184 0.82 -7.90 14.82
C ALA A 184 1.53 -8.26 13.50
N GLY A 185 0.99 -7.81 12.37
CA GLY A 185 1.62 -7.97 11.05
C GLY A 185 3.02 -7.34 11.01
N VAL A 186 3.22 -6.13 11.52
CA VAL A 186 4.54 -5.48 11.55
C VAL A 186 5.54 -6.26 12.40
N VAL A 187 5.10 -6.81 13.53
CA VAL A 187 5.95 -7.69 14.36
C VAL A 187 6.34 -8.94 13.58
N CYS A 188 5.42 -9.56 12.85
CA CYS A 188 5.74 -10.68 11.96
C CYS A 188 6.78 -10.30 10.89
N THR A 189 6.63 -9.15 10.22
CA THR A 189 7.64 -8.67 9.26
C THR A 189 9.00 -8.52 9.91
N PHE A 190 9.06 -7.86 11.08
CA PHE A 190 10.31 -7.67 11.80
C PHE A 190 11.00 -9.00 12.15
N ILE A 191 10.25 -9.95 12.71
CA ILE A 191 10.79 -11.27 13.06
C ILE A 191 11.27 -12.00 11.79
N CYS A 192 10.50 -11.95 10.70
CA CYS A 192 10.88 -12.56 9.42
C CYS A 192 12.21 -11.96 8.89
N VAL A 193 12.34 -10.63 8.89
CA VAL A 193 13.57 -9.92 8.49
C VAL A 193 14.75 -10.39 9.34
N VAL A 194 14.59 -10.46 10.66
CA VAL A 194 15.66 -10.93 11.57
C VAL A 194 16.07 -12.38 11.27
N ILE A 195 15.11 -13.29 11.08
CA ILE A 195 15.41 -14.69 10.74
C ILE A 195 16.15 -14.78 9.41
N VAL A 196 15.68 -14.06 8.38
CA VAL A 196 16.29 -14.06 7.06
C VAL A 196 17.73 -13.57 7.13
N VAL A 197 17.97 -12.42 7.75
CA VAL A 197 19.31 -11.82 7.83
C VAL A 197 20.24 -12.69 8.66
N ALA A 198 19.79 -13.17 9.82
CA ALA A 198 20.62 -14.03 10.68
C ALA A 198 20.99 -15.35 9.99
N THR A 199 20.04 -15.97 9.29
CA THR A 199 20.26 -17.23 8.57
C THR A 199 21.18 -17.02 7.38
N ALA A 200 20.98 -15.95 6.59
CA ALA A 200 21.85 -15.62 5.46
C ALA A 200 23.29 -15.37 5.91
N VAL A 201 23.49 -14.58 6.98
CA VAL A 201 24.82 -14.31 7.53
C VAL A 201 25.48 -15.59 8.04
N ASN A 202 24.72 -16.48 8.67
CA ASN A 202 25.26 -17.77 9.11
C ASN A 202 25.66 -18.65 7.92
N ASP A 203 24.79 -18.74 6.90
CA ASP A 203 25.05 -19.51 5.68
C ASP A 203 26.29 -19.01 4.94
N HIS A 204 26.46 -17.70 4.79
CA HIS A 204 27.66 -17.10 4.18
C HIS A 204 28.95 -17.46 4.93
N LYS A 205 28.90 -17.59 6.27
CA LYS A 205 30.05 -17.99 7.08
C LYS A 205 30.37 -19.46 6.97
N THR A 206 29.35 -20.32 6.87
CA THR A 206 29.54 -21.79 6.86
C THR A 206 29.79 -22.33 5.45
N ASN A 207 29.16 -21.74 4.44
CA ASN A 207 29.19 -22.18 3.04
C ASN A 207 29.44 -20.97 2.12
N PRO A 208 30.65 -20.38 2.12
CA PRO A 208 30.93 -19.24 1.24
C PRO A 208 30.87 -19.69 -0.22
N VAL A 209 29.94 -19.11 -0.97
CA VAL A 209 29.80 -19.28 -2.42
C VAL A 209 30.25 -17.99 -3.10
N ALA A 210 31.07 -18.11 -4.16
CA ALA A 210 31.42 -16.96 -4.97
C ALA A 210 30.20 -16.53 -5.79
N VAL A 211 29.80 -15.27 -5.65
CA VAL A 211 28.65 -14.67 -6.32
C VAL A 211 29.09 -13.39 -7.03
N GLN A 212 28.34 -12.98 -8.06
CA GLN A 212 28.63 -11.76 -8.80
C GLN A 212 27.79 -10.59 -8.28
N HIS A 213 28.41 -9.41 -8.30
CA HIS A 213 27.76 -8.15 -7.95
C HIS A 213 28.06 -7.11 -9.02
N ASP A 214 27.00 -6.48 -9.50
CA ASP A 214 27.10 -5.41 -10.48
C ASP A 214 26.80 -4.06 -9.82
N SER A 215 27.51 -3.03 -10.27
CA SER A 215 27.20 -1.66 -9.84
C SER A 215 25.89 -1.18 -10.44
N VAL A 216 25.70 -1.42 -11.74
CA VAL A 216 24.51 -1.09 -12.52
C VAL A 216 24.32 -2.15 -13.59
N ILE A 217 23.10 -2.65 -13.75
CA ILE A 217 22.70 -3.52 -14.86
C ILE A 217 21.73 -2.73 -15.74
N TRP A 218 22.22 -2.16 -16.83
CA TRP A 218 21.45 -1.21 -17.65
C TRP A 218 20.22 -1.85 -18.32
N ASP A 219 20.33 -3.09 -18.76
CA ASP A 219 19.26 -3.78 -19.48
C ASP A 219 18.02 -4.02 -18.60
N GLN A 220 18.24 -4.33 -17.32
CA GLN A 220 17.19 -4.61 -16.33
C GLN A 220 16.93 -3.42 -15.39
N PHE A 221 17.61 -2.29 -15.61
CA PHE A 221 17.48 -1.08 -14.78
C PHE A 221 16.02 -0.59 -14.66
N PRO A 222 15.20 -0.55 -15.73
CA PRO A 222 13.80 -0.13 -15.59
C PRO A 222 12.94 -1.11 -14.80
N VAL A 223 13.19 -2.43 -14.90
CA VAL A 223 12.54 -3.44 -14.05
C VAL A 223 12.88 -3.17 -12.60
N ALA A 224 14.17 -3.01 -12.28
CA ALA A 224 14.62 -2.73 -10.92
C ALA A 224 14.00 -1.43 -10.38
N LEU A 225 13.96 -0.37 -11.19
CA LEU A 225 13.32 0.90 -10.84
C LEU A 225 11.84 0.71 -10.48
N SER A 226 11.08 0.00 -11.32
CA SER A 226 9.65 -0.24 -11.09
C SER A 226 9.37 -1.19 -9.92
N SER A 227 10.18 -2.23 -9.74
CA SER A 227 10.11 -3.19 -8.62
C SER A 227 10.45 -2.54 -7.27
N ILE A 228 11.51 -1.73 -7.22
CA ILE A 228 11.86 -0.96 -6.02
C ILE A 228 10.78 0.07 -5.71
N SER A 229 10.23 0.73 -6.73
CA SER A 229 9.13 1.68 -6.58
C SER A 229 7.84 1.02 -6.06
N PHE A 230 7.57 -0.23 -6.44
CA PHE A 230 6.46 -1.03 -5.91
C PHE A 230 6.52 -1.21 -4.39
N SER A 231 7.73 -1.24 -3.83
CA SER A 231 7.90 -1.45 -2.39
C SER A 231 7.25 -0.35 -1.55
N TYR A 232 6.95 0.85 -2.10
CA TYR A 232 6.33 1.94 -1.34
C TYR A 232 4.83 2.17 -1.62
N GLY A 233 4.12 1.15 -2.13
CA GLY A 233 2.71 1.20 -2.57
C GLY A 233 1.60 1.35 -1.52
N GLY A 234 1.57 2.46 -0.79
CA GLY A 234 0.52 2.75 0.20
C GLY A 234 -0.59 3.73 -0.22
N ASN A 235 -0.42 4.49 -1.30
CA ASN A 235 -1.29 5.63 -1.62
C ASN A 235 -2.81 5.36 -1.65
N PRO A 236 -3.31 4.25 -2.26
CA PRO A 236 -4.73 3.99 -2.30
C PRO A 236 -5.40 3.85 -0.93
N ILE A 237 -4.66 3.37 0.08
CA ILE A 237 -5.22 3.18 1.43
C ILE A 237 -5.13 4.45 2.29
N TYR A 238 -4.29 5.42 1.92
CA TYR A 238 -4.03 6.60 2.74
C TYR A 238 -5.28 7.43 3.06
N PRO A 239 -6.22 7.68 2.13
CA PRO A 239 -7.47 8.35 2.46
C PRO A 239 -8.28 7.61 3.54
N ALA A 240 -8.37 6.29 3.47
CA ALA A 240 -9.09 5.50 4.48
C ALA A 240 -8.36 5.48 5.83
N VAL A 241 -7.03 5.40 5.82
CA VAL A 241 -6.20 5.45 7.04
C VAL A 241 -6.32 6.82 7.71
N GLU A 242 -6.16 7.92 6.98
CA GLU A 242 -6.30 9.27 7.54
C GLU A 242 -7.73 9.53 8.04
N ALA A 243 -8.76 9.05 7.33
CA ALA A 243 -10.15 9.16 7.80
C ALA A 243 -10.34 8.56 9.20
N SER A 244 -9.63 7.47 9.48
CA SER A 244 -9.66 6.75 10.77
C SER A 244 -8.82 7.39 11.88
N MET A 245 -8.12 8.51 11.61
CA MET A 245 -7.31 9.20 12.61
C MET A 245 -8.12 10.20 13.44
N ARG A 246 -7.89 10.18 14.75
CA ARG A 246 -8.40 11.19 15.68
C ARG A 246 -7.77 12.56 15.43
N ARG A 247 -6.49 12.61 15.05
CA ARG A 247 -5.73 13.84 14.80
C ARG A 247 -5.21 13.89 13.36
N PRO A 248 -6.02 14.33 12.38
CA PRO A 248 -5.60 14.44 10.97
C PRO A 248 -4.31 15.23 10.74
N LYS A 249 -4.05 16.23 11.59
CA LYS A 249 -2.85 17.08 11.54
C LYS A 249 -1.55 16.30 11.74
N ASP A 250 -1.59 15.12 12.36
CA ASP A 250 -0.42 14.26 12.55
C ASP A 250 -0.06 13.44 11.31
N TRP A 251 -0.86 13.47 10.23
CA TRP A 251 -0.66 12.63 9.03
C TRP A 251 0.78 12.65 8.51
N ASN A 252 1.39 13.83 8.39
CA ASN A 252 2.75 13.96 7.86
C ASN A 252 3.78 13.19 8.72
N LYS A 253 3.62 13.19 10.05
CA LYS A 253 4.49 12.43 10.96
C LYS A 253 4.25 10.94 10.82
N VAL A 254 2.98 10.55 10.70
CA VAL A 254 2.55 9.15 10.57
C VAL A 254 3.06 8.53 9.28
N VAL A 255 2.85 9.18 8.12
CA VAL A 255 3.31 8.68 6.82
C VAL A 255 4.83 8.66 6.72
N PHE A 256 5.51 9.73 7.15
CA PHE A 256 6.96 9.80 7.10
C PHE A 256 7.61 8.76 8.03
N GLY A 257 7.14 8.64 9.27
CA GLY A 257 7.63 7.64 10.22
C GLY A 257 7.37 6.21 9.74
N GLY A 258 6.17 5.95 9.21
CA GLY A 258 5.80 4.63 8.69
C GLY A 258 6.69 4.21 7.52
N LEU A 259 6.82 5.07 6.50
CA LEU A 259 7.67 4.80 5.34
C LEU A 259 9.16 4.74 5.69
N SER A 260 9.62 5.49 6.69
CA SER A 260 11.01 5.39 7.20
C SER A 260 11.28 4.03 7.85
N THR A 261 10.29 3.46 8.54
CA THR A 261 10.41 2.13 9.13
C THR A 261 10.44 1.05 8.05
N CYS A 262 9.60 1.18 7.02
CA CYS A 262 9.68 0.33 5.83
C CYS A 262 11.06 0.42 5.18
N MET A 263 11.58 1.63 4.97
CA MET A 263 12.94 1.84 4.44
C MET A 263 14.00 1.13 5.29
N ALA A 264 13.92 1.19 6.62
CA ALA A 264 14.86 0.48 7.48
C ALA A 264 14.80 -1.05 7.27
N PHE A 265 13.61 -1.65 7.23
CA PHE A 265 13.45 -3.09 6.93
C PHE A 265 13.98 -3.44 5.55
N TYR A 266 13.77 -2.56 4.58
CA TYR A 266 14.23 -2.74 3.20
C TYR A 266 15.74 -2.75 3.11
N PHE A 267 16.45 -1.79 3.70
CA PHE A 267 17.91 -1.81 3.73
C PHE A 267 18.46 -3.02 4.50
N LEU A 268 17.82 -3.40 5.62
CA LEU A 268 18.21 -4.56 6.42
C LEU A 268 18.10 -5.88 5.67
N CYS A 269 17.15 -6.02 4.74
CA CYS A 269 17.05 -7.21 3.89
C CYS A 269 17.87 -7.08 2.60
N ALA A 270 17.73 -5.97 1.88
CA ALA A 270 18.31 -5.75 0.54
C ALA A 270 19.83 -5.83 0.56
N VAL A 271 20.49 -5.15 1.50
CA VAL A 271 21.96 -5.08 1.53
C VAL A 271 22.58 -6.44 1.85
N PRO A 272 22.25 -7.13 2.95
CA PRO A 272 22.84 -8.44 3.22
C PRO A 272 22.39 -9.49 2.22
N GLY A 273 21.12 -9.47 1.79
CA GLY A 273 20.59 -10.43 0.83
C GLY A 273 21.31 -10.40 -0.52
N TYR A 274 21.50 -9.20 -1.09
CA TYR A 274 22.23 -9.07 -2.35
C TYR A 274 23.74 -9.26 -2.15
N TYR A 275 24.31 -8.78 -1.05
CA TYR A 275 25.74 -9.01 -0.76
C TYR A 275 26.08 -10.51 -0.68
N ILE A 276 25.24 -11.31 -0.02
CA ILE A 276 25.52 -12.73 0.24
C ILE A 276 25.20 -13.60 -0.97
N TYR A 277 24.06 -13.38 -1.63
CA TYR A 277 23.58 -14.26 -2.70
C TYR A 277 23.80 -13.70 -4.10
N GLY A 278 24.12 -12.41 -4.27
CA GLY A 278 24.47 -11.78 -5.54
C GLY A 278 23.49 -12.08 -6.68
N ASP A 279 24.02 -12.61 -7.77
CA ASP A 279 23.31 -13.04 -8.97
C ASP A 279 22.44 -14.30 -8.80
N THR A 280 22.46 -14.94 -7.62
CA THR A 280 21.66 -16.15 -7.32
C THR A 280 20.43 -15.87 -6.46
N VAL A 281 20.24 -14.62 -5.99
CA VAL A 281 19.09 -14.21 -5.16
C VAL A 281 17.77 -14.62 -5.80
N GLN A 282 16.85 -15.17 -4.99
CA GLN A 282 15.50 -15.54 -5.37
C GLN A 282 14.49 -14.57 -4.73
N SER A 283 13.32 -14.44 -5.34
CA SER A 283 12.19 -13.71 -4.77
C SER A 283 11.10 -14.70 -4.37
N PRO A 284 10.67 -14.73 -3.10
CA PRO A 284 11.16 -13.95 -1.95
C PRO A 284 12.52 -14.44 -1.43
N ILE A 285 13.29 -13.56 -0.77
CA ILE A 285 14.67 -13.82 -0.32
C ILE A 285 14.86 -15.07 0.55
N TYR A 286 13.87 -15.47 1.36
CA TYR A 286 14.01 -16.69 2.15
C TYR A 286 14.08 -17.95 1.29
N ALA A 287 13.68 -17.89 0.01
CA ALA A 287 13.87 -18.98 -0.93
C ALA A 287 15.35 -19.22 -1.27
N SER A 288 16.21 -18.19 -1.16
CA SER A 288 17.67 -18.31 -1.28
C SER A 288 18.34 -18.95 -0.07
N LEU A 289 17.65 -19.01 1.08
CA LEU A 289 18.21 -19.64 2.28
C LEU A 289 18.29 -21.17 2.10
N PRO A 290 19.28 -21.82 2.75
CA PRO A 290 19.35 -23.27 2.80
C PRO A 290 18.11 -23.86 3.48
N ASP A 291 17.72 -25.05 3.05
CA ASP A 291 16.58 -25.77 3.63
C ASP A 291 16.85 -26.07 5.10
N SER A 292 16.08 -25.41 5.96
CA SER A 292 16.31 -25.37 7.41
C SER A 292 15.02 -24.99 8.14
N ALA A 293 14.95 -25.30 9.44
CA ALA A 293 13.85 -24.87 10.28
C ALA A 293 13.67 -23.34 10.29
N ALA A 294 14.76 -22.58 10.13
CA ALA A 294 14.73 -21.12 10.03
C ALA A 294 14.03 -20.65 8.74
N LYS A 295 14.31 -21.28 7.59
CA LYS A 295 13.60 -21.02 6.32
C LYS A 295 12.10 -21.30 6.46
N THR A 296 11.74 -22.44 7.05
CA THR A 296 10.33 -22.79 7.30
C THR A 296 9.67 -21.81 8.27
N ALA A 297 10.35 -21.39 9.34
CA ALA A 297 9.85 -20.39 10.27
C ALA A 297 9.64 -19.02 9.60
N ALA A 298 10.57 -18.57 8.76
CA ALA A 298 10.41 -17.34 7.98
C ALA A 298 9.19 -17.41 7.06
N ALA A 299 8.98 -18.54 6.36
CA ALA A 299 7.83 -18.79 5.50
C ALA A 299 6.50 -18.79 6.28
N ILE A 300 6.44 -19.40 7.46
CA ILE A 300 5.25 -19.37 8.32
C ILE A 300 4.95 -17.94 8.77
N ILE A 301 5.96 -17.22 9.27
CA ILE A 301 5.79 -15.88 9.85
C ILE A 301 5.37 -14.86 8.80
N ILE A 302 5.96 -14.89 7.60
CA ILE A 302 5.49 -14.01 6.52
C ILE A 302 4.09 -14.39 6.06
N THR A 303 3.74 -15.68 6.07
CA THR A 303 2.37 -16.11 5.74
C THR A 303 1.37 -15.51 6.72
N ILE A 304 1.68 -15.52 8.02
CA ILE A 304 0.87 -14.84 9.05
C ILE A 304 0.79 -13.34 8.77
N HIS A 305 1.90 -12.67 8.46
CA HIS A 305 1.89 -11.25 8.11
C HIS A 305 0.92 -10.94 6.95
N VAL A 306 1.01 -11.67 5.84
CA VAL A 306 0.18 -11.36 4.66
C VAL A 306 -1.30 -11.67 4.91
N ILE A 307 -1.62 -12.67 5.74
CA ILE A 307 -3.00 -12.94 6.17
C ILE A 307 -3.55 -11.76 6.99
N LEU A 308 -2.73 -11.16 7.85
CA LEU A 308 -3.11 -10.00 8.65
C LEU A 308 -3.17 -8.71 7.81
N ALA A 309 -2.33 -8.59 6.79
CA ALA A 309 -2.25 -7.42 5.93
C ALA A 309 -3.32 -7.40 4.82
N THR A 310 -3.70 -8.55 4.27
CA THR A 310 -4.68 -8.62 3.16
C THR A 310 -5.99 -7.91 3.47
N PRO A 311 -6.63 -8.10 4.65
CA PRO A 311 -7.86 -7.39 5.00
C PRO A 311 -7.73 -5.86 4.94
N LEU A 312 -6.57 -5.27 5.26
CA LEU A 312 -6.35 -3.81 5.15
C LEU A 312 -6.54 -3.33 3.71
N LEU A 313 -5.99 -4.07 2.75
CA LEU A 313 -6.03 -3.74 1.33
C LEU A 313 -7.46 -3.87 0.78
N VAL A 314 -8.09 -5.03 1.00
CA VAL A 314 -9.42 -5.29 0.46
C VAL A 314 -10.51 -4.50 1.17
N THR A 315 -10.36 -4.16 2.46
CA THR A 315 -11.31 -3.28 3.17
C THR A 315 -11.23 -1.86 2.61
N SER A 316 -10.05 -1.33 2.30
CA SER A 316 -9.95 0.00 1.68
C SER A 316 -10.70 0.05 0.34
N LEU A 317 -10.52 -0.95 -0.50
CA LEU A 317 -11.25 -1.05 -1.77
C LEU A 317 -12.75 -1.22 -1.55
N ALA A 318 -13.13 -2.09 -0.61
CA ALA A 318 -14.53 -2.34 -0.32
C ALA A 318 -15.26 -1.08 0.14
N LEU A 319 -14.64 -0.25 0.99
CA LEU A 319 -15.21 1.01 1.44
C LEU A 319 -15.45 1.99 0.28
N ASP A 320 -14.54 2.08 -0.69
CA ASP A 320 -14.71 2.93 -1.87
C ASP A 320 -15.85 2.42 -2.76
N CYS A 321 -15.89 1.12 -3.04
CA CYS A 321 -16.95 0.50 -3.83
C CYS A 321 -18.33 0.60 -3.15
N GLU A 322 -18.41 0.35 -1.84
CA GLU A 322 -19.64 0.43 -1.06
C GLU A 322 -20.22 1.84 -1.10
N ARG A 323 -19.38 2.88 -1.06
CA ARG A 323 -19.82 4.28 -1.24
C ARG A 323 -20.31 4.55 -2.66
N MET A 324 -19.56 4.13 -3.68
CA MET A 324 -19.95 4.32 -5.09
C MET A 324 -21.25 3.59 -5.45
N LEU A 325 -21.52 2.44 -4.81
CA LEU A 325 -22.74 1.66 -4.97
C LEU A 325 -23.87 2.07 -4.01
N HIS A 326 -23.64 3.11 -3.19
CA HIS A 326 -24.62 3.64 -2.25
C HIS A 326 -25.13 2.56 -1.25
N ILE A 327 -24.21 1.74 -0.75
CA ILE A 327 -24.47 0.70 0.27
C ILE A 327 -24.31 1.32 1.66
N SER A 328 -25.11 2.36 1.94
CA SER A 328 -25.14 3.03 3.24
C SER A 328 -26.30 2.51 4.10
N GLU A 329 -26.14 2.56 5.43
CA GLU A 329 -27.23 2.18 6.34
C GLU A 329 -28.42 3.14 6.26
N GLU A 330 -28.15 4.40 5.91
CA GLU A 330 -29.17 5.45 5.72
C GLU A 330 -30.04 5.18 4.49
N GLU A 331 -29.45 4.73 3.37
CA GLU A 331 -30.18 4.52 2.11
C GLU A 331 -30.83 3.13 2.00
N ARG A 332 -30.23 2.10 2.59
CA ARG A 332 -30.68 0.70 2.41
C ARG A 332 -31.26 0.09 3.68
N GLY A 333 -31.09 0.72 4.84
CA GLY A 333 -31.40 0.13 6.14
C GLY A 333 -30.32 -0.85 6.61
N LYS A 334 -30.15 -0.97 7.93
CA LYS A 334 -29.03 -1.69 8.58
C LYS A 334 -28.87 -3.13 8.09
N TRP A 335 -29.96 -3.88 7.98
CA TRP A 335 -29.94 -5.30 7.59
C TRP A 335 -29.55 -5.49 6.13
N MET A 336 -30.21 -4.77 5.21
CA MET A 336 -29.91 -4.88 3.78
C MET A 336 -28.50 -4.39 3.47
N ALA A 337 -28.07 -3.27 4.05
CA ALA A 337 -26.71 -2.76 3.88
C ALA A 337 -25.68 -3.80 4.35
N THR A 338 -25.92 -4.46 5.49
CA THR A 338 -25.02 -5.50 6.00
C THR A 338 -24.97 -6.71 5.07
N ILE A 339 -26.12 -7.20 4.57
CA ILE A 339 -26.17 -8.33 3.63
C ILE A 339 -25.43 -7.99 2.32
N LEU A 340 -25.69 -6.82 1.73
CA LEU A 340 -25.03 -6.38 0.51
C LEU A 340 -23.51 -6.25 0.69
N ARG A 341 -23.05 -5.72 1.83
CA ARG A 341 -21.62 -5.65 2.17
C ARG A 341 -20.99 -7.05 2.24
N VAL A 342 -21.62 -7.99 2.93
CA VAL A 342 -21.13 -9.36 3.05
C VAL A 342 -21.03 -10.01 1.67
N ILE A 343 -22.10 -9.96 0.87
CA ILE A 343 -22.14 -10.53 -0.48
C ILE A 343 -21.03 -9.92 -1.35
N PHE A 344 -20.91 -8.59 -1.38
CA PHE A 344 -19.92 -7.89 -2.17
C PHE A 344 -18.49 -8.30 -1.79
N ARG A 345 -18.19 -8.38 -0.50
CA ARG A 345 -16.86 -8.76 0.01
C ARG A 345 -16.52 -10.23 -0.27
N ILE A 346 -17.49 -11.13 -0.17
CA ILE A 346 -17.30 -12.53 -0.59
C ILE A 346 -17.00 -12.60 -2.09
N ILE A 347 -17.73 -11.86 -2.94
CA ILE A 347 -17.46 -11.80 -4.38
C ILE A 347 -16.04 -11.28 -4.65
N LEU A 348 -15.61 -10.21 -3.98
CA LEU A 348 -14.24 -9.70 -4.12
C LEU A 348 -13.19 -10.75 -3.78
N MET A 349 -13.36 -11.50 -2.69
CA MET A 349 -12.42 -12.55 -2.30
C MET A 349 -12.42 -13.73 -3.28
N VAL A 350 -13.59 -14.09 -3.83
CA VAL A 350 -13.71 -15.10 -4.89
C VAL A 350 -12.94 -14.66 -6.14
N VAL A 351 -13.08 -13.40 -6.56
CA VAL A 351 -12.31 -12.86 -7.70
C VAL A 351 -10.81 -12.93 -7.44
N VAL A 352 -10.35 -12.54 -6.25
CA VAL A 352 -8.94 -12.60 -5.87
C VAL A 352 -8.40 -14.04 -5.98
N VAL A 353 -9.08 -15.03 -5.41
CA VAL A 353 -8.58 -16.41 -5.40
C VAL A 353 -8.65 -17.07 -6.76
N VAL A 354 -9.70 -16.82 -7.55
CA VAL A 354 -9.84 -17.38 -8.90
C VAL A 354 -8.67 -16.93 -9.76
N VAL A 355 -8.37 -15.63 -9.79
CA VAL A 355 -7.22 -15.10 -10.55
C VAL A 355 -5.90 -15.65 -9.99
N ALA A 356 -5.73 -15.65 -8.66
CA ALA A 356 -4.52 -16.18 -8.01
C ALA A 356 -4.26 -17.66 -8.33
N ILE A 357 -5.28 -18.49 -8.59
CA ILE A 357 -5.10 -19.88 -9.00
C ILE A 357 -4.45 -19.97 -10.39
N PHE A 358 -4.88 -19.13 -11.34
CA PHE A 358 -4.41 -19.15 -12.72
C PHE A 358 -3.07 -18.43 -12.93
N VAL A 359 -2.65 -17.58 -12.00
CA VAL A 359 -1.33 -16.92 -12.04
C VAL A 359 -0.30 -17.82 -11.31
N PRO A 360 0.72 -18.37 -12.02
CA PRO A 360 1.68 -19.28 -11.40
C PRO A 360 2.94 -18.59 -10.87
N TYR A 361 3.28 -17.39 -11.38
CA TYR A 361 4.57 -16.74 -11.12
C TYR A 361 4.43 -15.47 -10.26
N PHE A 362 4.90 -15.55 -9.01
CA PHE A 362 4.78 -14.44 -8.04
C PHE A 362 5.63 -13.21 -8.42
N GLY A 363 6.87 -13.43 -8.86
CA GLY A 363 7.81 -12.35 -9.19
C GLY A 363 7.37 -11.53 -10.40
N ASP A 364 6.91 -12.18 -11.45
CA ASP A 364 6.53 -11.52 -12.71
C ASP A 364 5.20 -10.79 -12.55
N PHE A 365 4.25 -11.37 -11.83
CA PHE A 365 3.00 -10.69 -11.48
C PHE A 365 3.25 -9.45 -10.60
N MET A 366 4.19 -9.52 -9.64
CA MET A 366 4.59 -8.37 -8.83
C MET A 366 5.20 -7.26 -9.70
N SER A 367 6.10 -7.63 -10.61
CA SER A 367 6.76 -6.69 -11.53
C SER A 367 5.73 -6.00 -12.43
N MET A 368 4.76 -6.75 -12.97
CA MET A 368 3.65 -6.23 -13.77
C MET A 368 2.78 -5.23 -12.99
N LEU A 369 2.39 -5.56 -11.75
CA LEU A 369 1.62 -4.63 -10.90
C LEU A 369 2.40 -3.36 -10.58
N GLY A 370 3.70 -3.52 -10.30
CA GLY A 370 4.65 -2.42 -10.07
C GLY A 370 4.72 -1.45 -11.24
N ALA A 371 4.87 -1.99 -12.44
CA ALA A 371 4.95 -1.22 -13.66
C ALA A 371 3.64 -0.52 -14.03
N VAL A 372 2.54 -1.27 -14.13
CA VAL A 372 1.29 -0.77 -14.74
C VAL A 372 0.53 0.17 -13.82
N ALA A 373 0.33 -0.23 -12.56
CA ALA A 373 -0.58 0.48 -11.66
C ALA A 373 0.17 1.33 -10.65
N ASN A 374 1.22 0.77 -10.05
CA ASN A 374 1.83 1.37 -8.88
C ASN A 374 2.61 2.66 -9.19
N CYS A 375 3.40 2.69 -10.27
CA CYS A 375 4.17 3.88 -10.65
C CYS A 375 3.28 5.11 -10.88
N LEU A 376 2.11 4.93 -11.51
CA LEU A 376 1.14 6.00 -11.74
C LEU A 376 0.46 6.45 -10.43
N ILE A 377 -0.05 5.50 -9.66
CA ILE A 377 -0.83 5.75 -8.44
C ILE A 377 0.02 6.33 -7.31
N ILE A 378 1.28 5.94 -7.18
CA ILE A 378 2.17 6.49 -6.16
C ILE A 378 2.77 7.82 -6.59
N PHE A 379 3.30 7.94 -7.81
CA PHE A 379 4.16 9.08 -8.14
C PHE A 379 3.51 10.10 -9.08
N ALA A 380 2.85 9.65 -10.15
CA ALA A 380 2.33 10.57 -11.16
C ALA A 380 1.02 11.22 -10.71
N PHE A 381 0.02 10.42 -10.33
CA PHE A 381 -1.32 10.92 -10.05
C PHE A 381 -1.42 11.85 -8.83
N PRO A 382 -0.74 11.61 -7.69
CA PRO A 382 -0.82 12.55 -6.56
C PRO A 382 -0.31 13.93 -6.96
N VAL A 383 0.79 13.98 -7.71
CA VAL A 383 1.42 15.22 -8.18
C VAL A 383 0.54 15.94 -9.20
N ILE A 384 0.04 15.22 -10.20
CA ILE A 384 -0.83 15.80 -11.24
C ILE A 384 -2.10 16.39 -10.62
N CYS A 385 -2.75 15.65 -9.70
CA CYS A 385 -3.92 16.16 -8.97
C CYS A 385 -3.55 17.35 -8.07
N TYR A 386 -2.42 17.29 -7.39
CA TYR A 386 -1.95 18.36 -6.50
C TYR A 386 -1.71 19.68 -7.25
N LEU A 387 -0.98 19.64 -8.35
CA LEU A 387 -0.72 20.82 -9.19
C LEU A 387 -2.01 21.36 -9.80
N LYS A 388 -2.94 20.49 -10.18
CA LYS A 388 -4.24 20.89 -10.74
C LYS A 388 -5.12 21.58 -9.71
N LEU A 389 -5.19 21.05 -8.48
CA LEU A 389 -6.07 21.55 -7.42
C LEU A 389 -5.50 22.76 -6.69
N THR A 390 -4.17 22.86 -6.54
CA THR A 390 -3.52 23.95 -5.77
C THR A 390 -2.89 25.04 -6.65
N GLY A 391 -2.83 24.82 -7.96
CA GLY A 391 -2.24 25.74 -8.93
C GLY A 391 -0.70 25.70 -8.95
N ILE A 392 -0.12 26.10 -10.08
CA ILE A 392 1.33 26.05 -10.33
C ILE A 392 2.02 27.38 -10.00
N ARG A 393 1.31 28.51 -10.18
CA ARG A 393 1.90 29.87 -10.23
C ARG A 393 2.55 30.33 -8.91
N ASN A 394 2.09 29.81 -7.78
CA ASN A 394 2.57 30.23 -6.45
C ASN A 394 3.61 29.27 -5.84
N LYS A 395 4.10 28.31 -6.63
CA LYS A 395 5.03 27.28 -6.15
C LYS A 395 6.47 27.65 -6.51
N PRO A 396 7.42 27.44 -5.59
CA PRO A 396 8.82 27.67 -5.90
C PRO A 396 9.32 26.65 -6.94
N ILE A 397 10.31 27.04 -7.73
CA ILE A 397 10.83 26.24 -8.85
C ILE A 397 11.34 24.87 -8.38
N TYR A 398 11.95 24.78 -7.19
CA TYR A 398 12.44 23.49 -6.66
C TYR A 398 11.29 22.50 -6.40
N GLU A 399 10.12 22.98 -5.97
CA GLU A 399 8.94 22.12 -5.75
C GLU A 399 8.38 21.63 -7.08
N LEU A 400 8.39 22.50 -8.10
CA LEU A 400 7.97 22.13 -9.46
C LEU A 400 8.94 21.14 -10.12
N ALA A 401 10.24 21.32 -9.92
CA ALA A 401 11.26 20.40 -10.40
C ALA A 401 11.12 19.02 -9.73
N TRP A 402 10.84 18.99 -8.43
CA TRP A 402 10.58 17.74 -7.70
C TRP A 402 9.29 17.06 -8.17
N CYS A 403 8.20 17.82 -8.34
CA CYS A 403 6.96 17.33 -8.95
C CYS A 403 7.20 16.73 -10.33
N PHE A 404 7.95 17.43 -11.18
CA PHE A 404 8.29 16.98 -12.52
C PHE A 404 9.07 15.66 -12.47
N LEU A 405 10.08 15.55 -11.59
CA LEU A 405 10.84 14.31 -11.40
C LEU A 405 9.94 13.13 -11.00
N CYS A 406 9.02 13.34 -10.06
CA CYS A 406 8.06 12.30 -9.65
C CYS A 406 7.19 11.81 -10.82
N VAL A 407 6.65 12.73 -11.62
CA VAL A 407 5.84 12.38 -12.79
C VAL A 407 6.68 11.68 -13.84
N LEU A 408 7.88 12.18 -14.12
CA LEU A 408 8.81 11.59 -15.10
C LEU A 408 9.13 10.14 -14.73
N LEU A 409 9.55 9.88 -13.49
CA LEU A 409 9.88 8.54 -13.03
C LEU A 409 8.65 7.62 -12.99
N GLY A 410 7.47 8.16 -12.64
CA GLY A 410 6.21 7.42 -12.72
C GLY A 410 5.88 6.97 -14.16
N LEU A 411 6.11 7.83 -15.15
CA LEU A 411 5.88 7.51 -16.57
C LEU A 411 6.95 6.58 -17.14
N VAL A 412 8.22 6.77 -16.78
CA VAL A 412 9.32 5.88 -17.17
C VAL A 412 9.06 4.48 -16.61
N GLY A 413 8.70 4.36 -15.33
CA GLY A 413 8.36 3.10 -14.70
C GLY A 413 7.17 2.40 -15.38
N LEU A 414 6.16 3.16 -15.81
CA LEU A 414 5.04 2.62 -16.60
C LEU A 414 5.51 2.07 -17.95
N ILE A 415 6.18 2.88 -18.77
CA ILE A 415 6.50 2.52 -20.15
C ILE A 415 7.45 1.33 -20.19
N PHE A 416 8.61 1.46 -19.53
CA PHE A 416 9.65 0.44 -19.60
C PHE A 416 9.34 -0.76 -18.72
N GLY A 417 8.76 -0.53 -17.53
CA GLY A 417 8.35 -1.62 -16.65
C GLY A 417 7.27 -2.48 -17.29
N SER A 418 6.28 -1.88 -17.98
CA SER A 418 5.18 -2.66 -18.57
C SER A 418 5.65 -3.47 -19.77
N TRP A 419 6.55 -2.88 -20.58
CA TRP A 419 7.18 -3.59 -21.70
C TRP A 419 7.89 -4.86 -21.22
N GLN A 420 8.80 -4.70 -20.27
CA GLN A 420 9.65 -5.79 -19.78
C GLN A 420 8.87 -6.82 -18.96
N ALA A 421 7.92 -6.39 -18.13
CA ALA A 421 7.03 -7.31 -17.41
C ALA A 421 6.16 -8.12 -18.38
N GLY A 422 5.72 -7.51 -19.49
CA GLY A 422 5.00 -8.20 -20.56
C GLY A 422 5.86 -9.26 -21.24
N GLU A 423 7.11 -8.95 -21.58
CA GLU A 423 8.06 -9.90 -22.18
C GLU A 423 8.36 -11.09 -21.26
N ALA A 424 8.64 -10.82 -19.98
CA ALA A 424 8.89 -11.87 -18.98
C ALA A 424 7.68 -12.81 -18.83
N LEU A 425 6.49 -12.24 -18.67
CA LEU A 425 5.26 -13.01 -18.53
C LEU A 425 4.97 -13.85 -19.79
N MET A 426 5.16 -13.28 -21.00
CA MET A 426 4.98 -14.03 -22.24
C MET A 426 5.98 -15.19 -22.37
N ALA A 427 7.23 -14.99 -21.97
CA ALA A 427 8.24 -16.04 -21.99
C ALA A 427 7.88 -17.20 -21.03
N ASP A 428 7.35 -16.88 -19.85
CA ASP A 428 6.95 -17.89 -18.86
C ASP A 428 5.69 -18.68 -19.26
N PHE A 429 4.72 -18.04 -19.92
CA PHE A 429 3.53 -18.74 -20.44
C PHE A 429 3.80 -19.51 -21.75
N HIS A 430 4.86 -19.16 -22.49
CA HIS A 430 5.25 -19.82 -23.74
C HIS A 430 6.71 -20.29 -23.73
N PRO A 431 7.07 -21.26 -22.87
CA PRO A 431 8.46 -21.75 -22.75
C PRO A 431 9.00 -22.40 -24.04
N ALA A 432 8.14 -22.71 -25.03
CA ALA A 432 8.52 -23.37 -26.28
C ALA A 432 8.94 -22.44 -27.43
N ALA A 433 8.81 -21.11 -27.29
CA ALA A 433 9.13 -20.17 -28.38
C ALA A 433 10.53 -19.55 -28.30
N THR A 434 11.20 -19.63 -27.16
CA THR A 434 12.55 -19.06 -26.93
C THR A 434 13.68 -20.11 -27.01
N ALA A 435 13.33 -21.38 -27.20
CA ALA A 435 14.27 -22.44 -27.56
C ALA A 435 14.26 -22.67 -29.08
N ALA A 436 14.79 -21.72 -29.85
CA ALA A 436 15.26 -21.97 -31.20
C ALA A 436 16.76 -21.61 -31.25
N PRO A 437 17.59 -22.46 -31.89
CA PRO A 437 19.04 -22.51 -31.69
C PRO A 437 19.82 -21.26 -32.10
#